data_AF-A0A946X4Z4-F1
#
_entry.id   AF-A0A946X4Z4-F1
#
_cell.length_a   1.000
_cell.length_b   1.000
_cell.length_c   1.000
_cell.angle_alpha   90.00
_cell.angle_beta   90.00
_cell.angle_gamma   90.00
#
_symmetry.space_group_name_H-M   'P 1'
#
loop_
_entity.id
_entity.type
_entity.pdbx_description
1 polymer ?
#
loop_
_entity_poly.entity_id
_entity_poly.type
_entity_poly.pdbx_seq_one_letter_code
_entity_poly.pdbx_strand_id
1 'polypeptide(L)' 'MLHSGRRWLTLGRAARLLGLHPQTLRRRLDQQGAGGFEIFERKSANGKRLRYLRADEIRRAMGHVDKEEQ' A
#
# COMPACT_ATOMS: atom_id res chain seq x y z
N MET A 1 -5.90 6.90 5.15
CA MET A 1 -6.72 7.86 4.38
C MET A 1 -7.89 7.08 3.78
N LEU A 2 -9.10 7.64 3.74
CA LEU A 2 -10.23 7.05 3.02
C LEU A 2 -10.36 7.80 1.68
N HIS A 3 -10.40 7.07 0.56
CA HIS A 3 -10.55 7.66 -0.77
C HIS A 3 -11.31 6.69 -1.67
N SER A 4 -12.39 7.18 -2.29
CA SER A 4 -13.33 6.39 -3.11
C SER A 4 -13.89 5.17 -2.36
N GLY A 5 -14.31 5.35 -1.11
CA GLY A 5 -14.82 4.26 -0.26
C GLY A 5 -13.77 3.24 0.21
N ARG A 6 -12.51 3.36 -0.24
CA ARG A 6 -11.42 2.43 0.09
C ARG A 6 -10.45 3.05 1.08
N ARG A 7 -9.87 2.21 1.94
CA ARG A 7 -8.86 2.64 2.91
C ARG A 7 -7.47 2.51 2.30
N TRP A 8 -6.75 3.62 2.27
CA TRP A 8 -5.40 3.77 1.74
C TRP A 8 -4.39 4.02 2.86
N LEU A 9 -3.24 3.36 2.76
CA LEU A 9 -2.13 3.46 3.70
C LEU A 9 -0.94 4.12 3.03
N THR A 10 -0.23 4.97 3.76
CA THR A 10 1.05 5.51 3.27
C THR A 10 2.04 4.39 3.05
N LEU A 11 2.96 4.56 2.10
CA LEU A 11 4.01 3.60 1.82
C LEU A 11 4.77 3.13 3.07
N GLY A 12 5.11 4.05 3.98
CA GLY A 12 5.81 3.71 5.22
C GLY A 12 4.96 2.85 6.16
N ARG A 13 3.65 3.10 6.26
CA ARG A 13 2.76 2.29 7.10
C ARG A 13 2.52 0.91 6.49
N ALA A 14 2.33 0.84 5.17
CA ALA A 14 2.23 -0.41 4.45
C ALA A 14 3.51 -1.25 4.58
N ALA A 15 4.69 -0.63 4.45
CA ALA A 15 5.97 -1.31 4.63
C ALA A 15 6.10 -1.90 6.04
N ARG A 16 5.75 -1.12 7.07
CA ARG A 16 5.78 -1.58 8.46
C ARG A 16 4.85 -2.77 8.69
N LEU A 17 3.67 -2.78 8.08
CA LEU A 17 2.73 -3.91 8.17
C LEU A 17 3.26 -5.16 7.47
N LEU A 18 3.83 -5.00 6.27
CA LEU A 18 4.45 -6.10 5.53
C LEU A 18 5.78 -6.59 6.13
N GLY A 19 6.26 -6.00 7.23
CA GLY A 19 7.57 -6.32 7.81
C GLY A 19 8.75 -5.94 6.92
N LEU A 20 8.56 -4.97 6.01
CA LEU A 20 9.58 -4.54 5.05
C LEU A 20 10.13 -3.16 5.40
N HIS A 21 11.38 -2.91 5.01
CA HIS A 21 11.91 -1.56 5.00
C HIS A 21 11.20 -0.70 3.93
N PRO A 22 10.82 0.56 4.21
CA PRO A 22 10.09 1.40 3.25
C PRO A 22 10.80 1.57 1.90
N GLN A 23 12.14 1.60 1.91
CA GLN A 23 12.93 1.72 0.68
C GLN A 23 12.91 0.43 -0.15
N THR A 24 12.87 -0.73 0.50
CA THR A 24 12.69 -2.04 -0.15
C THR A 24 11.33 -2.13 -0.81
N LEU A 25 10.27 -1.74 -0.09
CA LEU A 25 8.92 -1.72 -0.66
C LEU A 25 8.86 -0.75 -1.85
N ARG A 26 9.43 0.46 -1.71
CA ARG A 26 9.50 1.44 -2.81
C ARG A 26 10.16 0.85 -4.06
N ARG A 27 11.33 0.24 -3.90
CA ARG A 27 12.09 -0.36 -5.00
C ARG A 27 11.29 -1.47 -5.69
N ARG A 28 10.60 -2.33 -4.92
CA ARG A 28 9.73 -3.37 -5.47
C ARG A 28 8.59 -2.80 -6.31
N LEU A 29 7.93 -1.73 -5.82
CA LEU A 29 6.85 -1.08 -6.56
C LEU A 29 7.33 -0.44 -7.87
N ASP A 30 8.52 0.16 -7.86
CA ASP A 30 9.13 0.78 -9.04
C ASP A 30 9.64 -0.24 -10.08
N GLN A 31 10.10 -1.42 -9.64
CA GLN A 31 10.72 -2.43 -10.53
C GLN A 31 9.71 -3.39 -11.19
N GLN A 32 8.62 -3.75 -10.52
CA GLN A 32 7.73 -4.83 -10.97
C GLN A 32 6.30 -4.41 -11.24
N GLY A 33 6.01 -3.11 -11.36
CA GLY A 33 4.63 -2.65 -11.54
C GLY A 33 3.79 -3.06 -10.33
N ALA A 34 4.07 -2.43 -9.19
CA ALA A 34 3.35 -2.59 -7.93
C ALA A 34 3.23 -4.01 -7.32
N GLY A 35 3.71 -5.08 -7.95
CA GLY A 35 3.67 -6.44 -7.40
C GLY A 35 2.26 -6.92 -7.05
N GLY A 36 1.24 -6.45 -7.79
CA GLY A 36 -0.17 -6.77 -7.55
C GLY A 36 -0.90 -5.83 -6.57
N PHE A 37 -0.24 -4.80 -6.03
CA PHE A 37 -0.91 -3.78 -5.22
C PHE A 37 -1.42 -2.62 -6.07
N GLU A 38 -2.60 -2.11 -5.76
CA GLU A 38 -3.11 -0.85 -6.31
C GLU A 38 -2.37 0.32 -5.66
N ILE A 39 -1.78 1.18 -6.48
CA ILE A 39 -1.06 2.37 -6.03
C ILE A 39 -1.90 3.61 -6.32
N PHE A 40 -2.15 4.39 -5.29
CA PHE A 40 -2.66 5.75 -5.45
C PHE A 40 -1.51 6.74 -5.26
N GLU A 41 -1.29 7.58 -6.27
CA GLU A 41 -0.29 8.64 -6.21
C GLU A 41 -0.96 10.01 -6.03
N ARG A 42 -0.44 10.81 -5.09
CA ARG A 42 -0.86 12.19 -4.88
C ARG A 42 0.36 13.10 -4.79
N LYS A 43 0.38 14.22 -5.51
CA LYS A 43 1.35 15.28 -5.28
C LYS A 43 1.00 16.04 -4.00
N SER A 44 1.98 16.16 -3.11
CA SER A 44 1.90 17.04 -1.93
C SER A 44 2.09 18.50 -2.34
N ALA A 45 1.71 19.43 -1.47
CA ALA A 45 1.89 20.88 -1.68
C ALA A 45 3.34 21.26 -2.00
N ASN A 46 4.31 20.53 -1.42
CA ASN A 46 5.75 20.75 -1.64
C ASN A 46 6.29 20.01 -2.89
N GLY A 47 5.43 19.61 -3.84
CA GLY A 47 5.81 18.89 -5.05
C GLY A 47 6.20 17.41 -4.87
N LYS A 48 6.35 16.94 -3.63
CA LYS A 48 6.69 15.53 -3.32
C LYS A 48 5.54 14.59 -3.72
N ARG A 49 5.85 13.55 -4.48
CA ARG A 49 4.90 12.46 -4.79
C ARG A 49 4.74 11.56 -3.57
N LEU A 50 3.52 11.48 -3.04
CA LEU A 50 3.14 10.56 -1.98
C LEU A 50 2.44 9.36 -2.61
N ARG A 51 2.91 8.17 -2.26
CA ARG A 51 2.33 6.90 -2.70
C ARG A 51 1.58 6.23 -1.57
N TYR A 52 0.42 5.71 -1.92
CA TYR A 52 -0.45 4.99 -1.01
C TYR A 52 -0.80 3.63 -1.59
N LEU A 53 -0.98 2.65 -0.71
CA LEU A 53 -1.35 1.28 -1.04
C LEU A 53 -2.69 0.95 -0.37
N ARG A 54 -3.52 0.14 -1.02
CA ARG A 54 -4.81 -0.27 -0.44
C ARG A 54 -4.61 -1.13 0.81
N ALA A 55 -5.35 -0.79 1.86
CA ALA A 55 -5.23 -1.46 3.15
C ALA A 55 -5.69 -2.92 3.09
N ASP A 56 -6.72 -3.21 2.30
CA ASP A 56 -7.28 -4.56 2.09
C ASP A 56 -6.24 -5.48 1.42
N GLU A 57 -5.58 -5.03 0.36
CA GLU A 57 -4.53 -5.81 -0.30
C GLU A 57 -3.34 -6.08 0.63
N ILE A 58 -2.93 -5.08 1.43
CA ILE A 58 -1.88 -5.25 2.43
C ILE A 58 -2.29 -6.28 3.50
N ARG A 59 -3.55 -6.28 3.95
CA ARG A 59 -4.07 -7.28 4.89
C ARG A 59 -4.07 -8.68 4.28
N ARG A 60 -4.56 -8.82 3.04
CA ARG A 60 -4.53 -10.09 2.30
C ARG A 60 -3.11 -10.63 2.17
N ALA A 61 -2.15 -9.77 1.82
CA ALA A 61 -0.74 -10.14 1.70
C ALA A 61 -0.09 -10.56 3.04
N MET A 62 -0.58 -10.06 4.17
CA MET A 62 -0.17 -10.51 5.50
C MET A 62 -0.82 -11.83 5.93
N GLY A 63 -1.65 -12.46 5.08
CA GLY A 63 -2.41 -13.65 5.46
C GLY A 63 -3.62 -13.37 6.33
N HIS A 64 -4.00 -12.09 6.52
CA HIS A 64 -5.35 -11.75 6.99
C HIS A 64 -6.31 -11.92 5.82
N VAL A 65 -6.68 -13.17 5.58
CA VAL A 65 -7.92 -13.51 4.89
C VAL A 65 -9.01 -13.13 5.88
N ASP A 66 -9.85 -12.14 5.55
CA ASP A 66 -11.18 -12.10 6.15
C ASP A 66 -11.77 -13.47 5.82
N LYS A 67 -11.84 -14.35 6.83
CA LYS A 67 -12.68 -15.53 6.76
C LYS A 67 -14.10 -14.97 6.70
N GLU A 68 -14.57 -14.65 5.50
CA GLU A 68 -15.99 -14.71 5.22
C GLU A 68 -16.32 -16.20 5.28
N GLU A 69 -16.87 -16.57 6.43
CA GLU A 69 -17.36 -17.90 6.75
C GLU A 69 -18.35 -18.35 5.66
N GLN A 70 -18.16 -19.59 5.18
CA GLN A 70 -19.18 -20.33 4.45
C GLN A 70 -19.83 -21.31 5.40
#